data_AF-A0A8P0TVB4-F1
#
_entry.id   AF-A0A8P0TVB4-F1
#
_cell.length_a   1.000
_cell.length_b   1.000
_cell.length_c   1.000
_cell.angle_alpha   90.00
_cell.angle_beta   90.00
_cell.angle_gamma   90.00
#
_symmetry.space_group_name_H-M   'P 1'
#
loop_
_entity.id
_entity.type
_entity.pdbx_description
1 polymer ?
#
loop_
_entity_poly.entity_id
_entity_poly.type
_entity_poly.pdbx_seq_one_letter_code
_entity_poly.pdbx_strand_id
1 'polypeptide(L)'
;MPAPAAKGAGRGGPRGPREGTSSEERATRAPAAKPPGPGATPSPEGRAAMPHPRAWGRPLEMPAVRQDLLLGVLKAAEARGRIRALRLRYIRLRAEAISLLIQQQESARAAIRLELFLPPQLKPTRIPDPLDRQERRRVETILEEKAEGSIFPR
;
A
#
# COMPACT_ATOMS: atom_id res chain seq x y z
N MET A 1 33.57 -33.18 -3.27
CA MET A 1 33.00 -33.88 -4.44
C MET A 1 32.59 -35.27 -3.95
N PRO A 2 31.34 -35.74 -4.13
CA PRO A 2 30.60 -35.68 -5.40
C PRO A 2 29.10 -35.27 -5.32
N ALA A 3 28.62 -34.71 -6.42
CA ALA A 3 27.27 -34.90 -7.01
C ALA A 3 27.49 -35.79 -8.28
N PRO A 4 26.49 -36.39 -8.99
CA PRO A 4 25.18 -35.82 -9.32
C PRO A 4 24.00 -36.81 -9.51
N ALA A 5 22.78 -36.30 -9.69
CA ALA A 5 21.75 -36.99 -10.48
C ALA A 5 20.72 -35.98 -11.03
N ALA A 6 20.89 -35.63 -12.29
CA ALA A 6 19.85 -34.98 -13.10
C ALA A 6 18.89 -36.06 -13.63
N LYS A 7 17.59 -35.84 -13.47
CA LYS A 7 16.54 -36.61 -14.16
C LYS A 7 15.58 -35.63 -14.81
N GLY A 8 15.57 -35.63 -16.14
CA GLY A 8 14.61 -34.90 -16.94
C GLY A 8 13.24 -35.57 -16.96
N ALA A 9 12.21 -34.77 -17.22
CA ALA A 9 10.97 -35.22 -17.80
C ALA A 9 10.34 -34.03 -18.55
N GLY A 10 10.30 -34.14 -19.88
CA GLY A 10 9.41 -33.34 -20.72
C GLY A 10 7.96 -33.81 -20.61
N ARG A 11 7.13 -33.28 -21.53
CA ARG A 11 5.65 -33.38 -21.69
C ARG A 11 4.97 -32.18 -21.03
N GLY A 12 4.11 -31.39 -21.69
CA GLY A 12 3.47 -31.45 -22.99
C GLY A 12 2.44 -30.31 -22.99
N GLY A 13 2.30 -29.57 -24.09
CA GLY A 13 1.33 -28.48 -24.19
C GLY A 13 -0.12 -28.94 -24.35
N PRO A 14 -1.06 -27.99 -24.41
CA PRO A 14 -2.16 -28.05 -25.37
C PRO A 14 -2.21 -26.72 -26.17
N ARG A 15 -2.04 -26.75 -27.51
CA ARG A 15 -3.10 -26.90 -28.53
C ARG A 15 -4.33 -26.02 -28.27
N GLY A 16 -4.42 -24.93 -29.03
CA GLY A 16 -5.58 -24.03 -29.05
C GLY A 16 -6.75 -24.56 -29.87
N PRO A 17 -7.84 -23.79 -30.02
CA PRO A 17 -8.92 -24.11 -30.93
C PRO A 17 -8.82 -23.27 -32.21
N ARG A 18 -8.69 -23.95 -33.35
CA ARG A 18 -9.12 -23.46 -34.66
C ARG A 18 -10.24 -24.40 -35.10
N GLU A 19 -11.47 -23.89 -35.15
CA GLU A 19 -12.51 -24.45 -36.00
C GLU A 19 -13.19 -23.28 -36.70
N GLY A 20 -13.05 -23.26 -38.02
CA GLY A 20 -13.99 -22.60 -38.89
C GLY A 20 -15.09 -23.60 -39.23
N THR A 21 -16.29 -23.11 -39.53
CA THR A 21 -16.96 -23.32 -40.82
C THR A 21 -18.32 -22.64 -40.79
N SER A 22 -18.62 -21.99 -41.90
CA SER A 22 -19.91 -21.43 -42.26
C SER A 22 -21.02 -22.47 -42.19
N SER A 23 -22.19 -22.05 -41.72
CA SER A 23 -23.46 -22.70 -42.05
C SER A 23 -24.44 -21.62 -42.48
N GLU A 24 -24.82 -21.72 -43.74
CA GLU A 24 -25.86 -21.01 -44.44
C GLU A 24 -27.22 -21.05 -43.72
N GLU A 25 -27.87 -19.89 -43.73
CA GLU A 25 -29.20 -19.72 -44.31
C GLU A 25 -30.36 -20.59 -43.78
N ARG A 26 -31.14 -20.02 -42.87
CA ARG A 26 -32.59 -20.31 -42.81
C ARG A 26 -33.38 -19.09 -42.35
N ALA A 27 -33.90 -18.36 -43.34
CA ALA A 27 -34.89 -17.30 -43.14
C ALA A 27 -36.17 -17.90 -42.55
N THR A 28 -36.40 -17.66 -41.26
CA THR A 28 -37.70 -17.90 -40.64
C THR A 28 -38.45 -16.58 -40.66
N ARG A 29 -39.35 -16.41 -41.64
CA ARG A 29 -40.23 -15.25 -41.73
C ARG A 29 -41.08 -15.15 -40.46
N ALA A 30 -40.93 -14.06 -39.72
CA ALA A 30 -41.84 -13.69 -38.63
C ALA A 30 -43.21 -13.30 -39.24
N PRO A 31 -44.35 -13.67 -38.62
CA PRO A 31 -45.65 -13.19 -39.07
C PRO A 31 -45.75 -11.68 -38.81
N ALA A 32 -46.25 -10.97 -39.82
CA ALA A 32 -46.47 -9.52 -39.80
C ALA A 32 -47.29 -9.10 -38.56
N ALA A 33 -46.71 -8.22 -37.75
CA ALA A 33 -47.41 -7.56 -36.67
C ALA A 33 -48.58 -6.75 -37.26
N LYS A 34 -49.78 -7.05 -36.78
CA LYS A 34 -51.03 -6.35 -37.10
C LYS A 34 -50.90 -4.88 -36.63
N PRO A 35 -51.22 -3.87 -37.44
CA PRO A 35 -51.12 -2.47 -36.99
C PRO A 35 -52.11 -2.21 -35.83
N PRO A 36 -51.72 -1.40 -34.83
CA PRO A 36 -52.60 -1.07 -33.72
C PRO A 36 -53.78 -0.24 -34.23
N GLY A 37 -55.00 -0.61 -33.80
CA GLY A 37 -56.23 0.11 -34.15
C GLY A 37 -56.24 1.54 -33.58
N PRO A 38 -57.05 2.44 -34.18
CA PRO A 38 -57.11 3.85 -33.78
C PRO A 38 -57.86 3.96 -32.45
N GLY A 39 -57.11 4.09 -31.35
CA GLY A 39 -57.71 4.26 -30.03
C GLY A 39 -56.75 4.29 -28.84
N ALA A 40 -55.43 4.36 -29.06
CA ALA A 40 -54.47 4.50 -27.97
C ALA A 40 -54.10 5.97 -27.76
N THR A 41 -54.66 6.59 -26.73
CA THR A 41 -54.16 7.86 -26.19
C THR A 41 -52.71 7.67 -25.72
N PRO A 42 -51.74 8.49 -26.15
CA PRO A 42 -50.40 8.41 -25.58
C PRO A 42 -50.45 8.90 -24.13
N SER A 43 -50.31 7.97 -23.18
CA SER A 43 -50.04 8.28 -21.78
C SER A 43 -48.74 9.09 -21.68
N PRO A 44 -48.66 10.16 -20.87
CA PRO A 44 -47.49 11.04 -20.81
C PRO A 44 -46.38 10.45 -19.91
N GLU A 45 -46.10 9.15 -20.03
CA GLU A 45 -45.01 8.51 -19.30
C GLU A 45 -43.81 8.37 -20.22
N GLY A 46 -43.07 9.46 -20.33
CA GLY A 46 -41.87 9.48 -21.17
C GLY A 46 -41.17 10.84 -21.25
N ARG A 47 -41.42 11.76 -20.31
CA ARG A 47 -40.47 12.88 -20.14
C ARG A 47 -39.20 12.29 -19.58
N ALA A 48 -38.24 11.99 -20.46
CA ALA A 48 -36.86 11.75 -20.08
C ALA A 48 -36.46 12.88 -19.12
N ALA A 49 -36.29 12.56 -17.83
CA ALA A 49 -35.82 13.52 -16.86
C ALA A 49 -34.50 14.09 -17.39
N MET A 50 -34.47 15.40 -17.64
CA MET A 50 -33.26 16.06 -18.11
C MET A 50 -32.13 15.76 -17.11
N PRO A 51 -30.98 15.22 -17.57
CA PRO A 51 -29.90 14.91 -16.66
C PRO A 51 -29.50 16.18 -15.92
N HIS A 52 -29.36 16.08 -14.60
CA HIS A 52 -28.98 17.21 -13.74
C HIS A 52 -27.77 17.94 -14.35
N PRO A 53 -27.70 19.29 -14.38
CA PRO A 53 -26.64 20.04 -15.08
C PRO A 53 -25.20 19.65 -14.68
N ARG A 54 -25.01 19.17 -13.44
CA ARG A 54 -23.72 18.62 -12.98
C ARG A 54 -23.30 17.32 -13.68
N ALA A 55 -24.23 16.55 -14.22
CA ALA A 55 -23.93 15.36 -15.01
C ALA A 55 -23.29 15.72 -16.36
N TRP A 56 -23.54 16.92 -16.89
CA TRP A 56 -23.00 17.38 -18.17
C TRP A 56 -21.52 17.79 -18.06
N GLY A 57 -21.09 18.15 -16.85
CA GLY A 57 -19.68 18.45 -16.55
C GLY A 57 -18.86 17.23 -16.11
N ARG A 58 -19.46 16.04 -16.05
CA ARG A 58 -18.73 14.83 -15.69
C ARG A 58 -17.98 14.36 -16.94
N PRO A 59 -16.63 14.32 -16.93
CA PRO A 59 -15.91 13.73 -18.04
C PRO A 59 -16.43 12.31 -18.24
N LEU A 60 -16.87 12.00 -19.46
CA LEU A 60 -17.27 10.65 -19.84
C LEU A 60 -15.98 9.81 -19.93
N GLU A 61 -15.34 9.56 -18.79
CA GLU A 61 -14.08 8.82 -18.78
C GLU A 61 -14.35 7.44 -19.37
N MET A 62 -13.68 7.13 -20.47
CA MET A 62 -13.83 5.82 -21.08
C MET A 62 -13.38 4.77 -20.03
N PRO A 63 -14.12 3.65 -19.90
CA PRO A 63 -13.82 2.63 -18.89
C PRO A 63 -12.36 2.15 -18.97
N ALA A 64 -11.75 2.14 -20.15
CA ALA A 64 -10.34 1.83 -20.36
C ALA A 64 -9.38 2.76 -19.61
N VAL A 65 -9.61 4.09 -19.64
CA VAL A 65 -8.74 5.07 -18.96
C VAL A 65 -8.77 4.88 -17.44
N ARG A 66 -9.95 4.60 -16.88
CA ARG A 66 -10.10 4.29 -15.44
C ARG A 66 -9.42 2.99 -15.05
N GLN A 67 -9.49 1.98 -15.91
CA GLN A 67 -8.81 0.71 -15.71
C GLN A 67 -7.29 0.86 -15.76
N ASP A 68 -6.76 1.63 -16.71
CA ASP A 68 -5.33 1.91 -16.82
C ASP A 68 -4.78 2.70 -15.63
N LEU A 69 -5.54 3.68 -15.13
CA LEU A 69 -5.20 4.41 -13.92
C LEU A 69 -5.13 3.48 -12.70
N LEU A 70 -6.15 2.64 -12.52
CA LEU A 70 -6.19 1.66 -11.44
C LEU A 70 -5.02 0.69 -11.54
N LEU A 71 -4.74 0.16 -12.73
CA LEU A 71 -3.61 -0.72 -12.99
C LEU A 71 -2.28 -0.04 -12.66
N GLY A 72 -2.12 1.24 -13.02
CA GLY A 72 -0.94 2.04 -12.69
C GLY A 72 -0.76 2.21 -11.18
N VAL A 73 -1.83 2.53 -10.46
CA VAL A 73 -1.81 2.66 -8.99
C VAL A 73 -1.44 1.32 -8.33
N LEU A 74 -2.02 0.21 -8.77
CA LEU A 74 -1.74 -1.11 -8.23
C LEU A 74 -0.29 -1.54 -8.50
N LYS A 75 0.22 -1.35 -9.72
CA LYS A 75 1.62 -1.62 -10.05
C LYS A 75 2.58 -0.77 -9.23
N ALA A 76 2.26 0.51 -9.03
CA ALA A 76 3.08 1.40 -8.18
C ALA A 76 3.06 0.97 -6.72
N ALA A 77 1.90 0.57 -6.19
CA ALA A 77 1.77 0.04 -4.84
C ALA A 77 2.59 -1.25 -4.66
N GLU A 78 2.53 -2.17 -5.63
CA GLU A 78 3.32 -3.41 -5.61
C GLU A 78 4.82 -3.11 -5.63
N ALA A 79 5.28 -2.23 -6.53
CA ALA A 79 6.69 -1.84 -6.61
C ALA A 79 7.19 -1.24 -5.29
N ARG A 80 6.41 -0.36 -4.67
CA ARG A 80 6.70 0.18 -3.33
C ARG A 80 6.75 -0.91 -2.27
N GLY A 81 5.85 -1.89 -2.34
CA GLY A 81 5.85 -3.07 -1.49
C GLY A 81 7.15 -3.88 -1.60
N ARG A 82 7.60 -4.15 -2.83
CA ARG A 82 8.87 -4.85 -3.11
C ARG A 82 10.07 -4.08 -2.58
N ILE A 83 10.15 -2.77 -2.80
CA ILE A 83 11.23 -1.91 -2.27
C ILE A 83 11.23 -1.93 -0.74
N ARG A 84 10.06 -1.83 -0.11
CA ARG A 84 9.94 -1.89 1.34
C ARG A 84 10.43 -3.25 1.87
N ALA A 85 10.02 -4.35 1.25
CA ALA A 85 10.46 -5.69 1.64
C ALA A 85 11.99 -5.85 1.54
N LEU A 86 12.59 -5.37 0.45
CA LEU A 86 14.04 -5.36 0.29
C LEU A 86 14.75 -4.52 1.35
N ARG A 87 14.25 -3.31 1.64
CA ARG A 87 14.81 -2.45 2.70
C ARG A 87 14.75 -3.12 4.06
N LEU A 88 13.61 -3.72 4.42
CA LEU A 88 13.45 -4.42 5.69
C LEU A 88 14.39 -5.63 5.78
N ARG A 89 14.54 -6.39 4.69
CA ARG A 89 15.48 -7.52 4.62
C ARG A 89 16.93 -7.05 4.77
N TYR A 90 17.31 -5.97 4.08
CA TYR A 90 18.64 -5.39 4.18
C TYR A 90 18.95 -4.92 5.60
N ILE A 91 18.02 -4.20 6.25
CA ILE A 91 18.19 -3.73 7.63
C ILE A 91 18.42 -4.91 8.57
N ARG A 92 17.63 -5.99 8.45
CA ARG A 92 17.78 -7.20 9.27
C ARG A 92 19.15 -7.86 9.04
N LEU A 93 19.49 -8.17 7.79
CA LEU A 93 20.77 -8.81 7.44
C LEU A 93 21.97 -7.97 7.85
N ARG A 94 21.90 -6.65 7.67
CA ARG A 94 22.95 -5.72 8.09
C ARG A 94 23.11 -5.73 9.60
N ALA A 95 22.01 -5.74 10.35
CA ALA A 95 22.07 -5.80 11.80
C ALA A 95 22.72 -7.11 12.27
N GLU A 96 22.28 -8.26 11.72
CA GLU A 96 22.87 -9.57 12.00
C GLU A 96 24.37 -9.62 11.68
N ALA A 97 24.78 -9.09 10.52
CA ALA A 97 26.18 -9.04 10.13
C ALA A 97 27.03 -8.21 11.10
N ILE A 98 26.54 -7.04 11.53
CA ILE A 98 27.23 -6.21 12.51
C ILE A 98 27.30 -6.92 13.87
N SER A 99 26.24 -7.61 14.29
CA SER A 99 26.23 -8.41 15.53
C SER A 99 27.28 -9.51 15.51
N LEU A 100 27.46 -10.20 14.39
CA LEU A 100 28.54 -11.19 14.24
C LEU A 100 29.92 -10.54 14.29
N LEU A 101 30.11 -9.39 13.63
CA LEU A 101 31.38 -8.65 13.70
C LEU A 101 31.71 -8.22 15.12
N ILE A 102 30.72 -7.77 15.90
CA ILE A 102 30.86 -7.41 17.32
C ILE A 102 31.38 -8.62 18.12
N GLN A 103 30.81 -9.81 17.91
CA GLN A 103 31.22 -11.03 18.62
C GLN A 103 32.69 -11.42 18.35
N GLN A 104 33.23 -11.05 17.19
CA GLN A 104 34.61 -11.33 16.81
C GLN A 104 35.60 -10.24 17.25
N GLN A 105 35.15 -9.16 17.90
CA GLN A 105 36.07 -8.10 18.33
C GLN A 105 36.84 -8.51 19.59
N GLU A 106 38.16 -8.35 19.55
CA GLU A 106 39.05 -8.61 20.70
C GLU A 106 38.96 -7.51 21.78
N SER A 107 38.46 -6.32 21.43
CA SER A 107 38.35 -5.19 22.36
C SER A 107 36.92 -4.66 22.48
N ALA A 108 36.51 -4.38 23.71
CA ALA A 108 35.22 -3.76 24.01
C ALA A 108 35.03 -2.43 23.26
N ARG A 109 36.10 -1.63 23.14
CA ARG A 109 36.04 -0.34 22.41
C ARG A 109 35.77 -0.53 20.92
N ALA A 110 36.31 -1.58 20.29
CA ALA A 110 36.01 -1.88 18.89
C ALA A 110 34.57 -2.38 18.71
N ALA A 111 34.08 -3.23 19.62
CA ALA A 111 32.69 -3.66 19.65
C ALA A 111 31.70 -2.48 19.75
N ILE A 112 31.94 -1.55 20.68
CA ILE A 112 31.09 -0.35 20.87
C ILE A 112 31.04 0.52 19.60
N ARG A 113 32.16 0.67 18.88
CA ARG A 113 32.16 1.41 17.61
C ARG A 113 31.27 0.76 16.55
N LEU A 114 31.20 -0.56 16.54
CA LEU A 114 30.33 -1.29 15.62
C LEU A 114 28.86 -1.20 16.04
N GLU A 115 28.57 -1.18 17.34
CA GLU A 115 27.20 -0.98 17.86
C GLU A 115 26.58 0.35 17.40
N LEU A 116 27.38 1.39 17.17
CA LEU A 116 26.90 2.67 16.65
C LEU A 116 26.18 2.56 15.29
N PHE A 117 26.51 1.55 14.50
CA PHE A 117 25.86 1.32 13.19
C PHE A 117 24.52 0.58 13.30
N LEU A 118 24.19 0.06 14.48
CA LEU A 118 22.89 -0.56 14.73
C LEU A 118 21.87 0.51 15.13
N PRO A 119 20.59 0.34 14.78
CA PRO A 119 19.53 1.14 15.38
C PRO A 119 19.62 1.04 16.90
N PRO A 120 19.41 2.14 17.65
CA PRO A 120 19.50 2.13 19.09
C PRO A 120 18.47 1.15 19.66
N GLN A 121 18.95 0.02 20.20
CA GLN A 121 18.16 -0.94 20.97
C GLN A 121 18.02 -0.41 22.40
N LEU A 122 17.57 0.83 22.55
CA LEU A 122 17.20 1.36 23.85
C LEU A 122 16.01 0.53 24.30
N LYS A 123 16.23 -0.44 25.18
CA LYS A 123 15.18 -0.78 26.14
C LYS A 123 14.92 0.55 26.82
N PRO A 124 13.74 1.17 26.69
CA PRO A 124 13.44 2.35 27.47
C PRO A 124 13.42 1.88 28.92
N THR A 125 14.58 1.91 29.56
CA THR A 125 14.65 2.01 31.00
C THR A 125 13.96 3.33 31.26
N ARG A 126 12.73 3.24 31.75
CA ARG A 126 12.03 4.39 32.32
C ARG A 126 12.95 4.86 33.44
N ILE A 127 13.82 5.82 33.14
CA ILE A 127 14.60 6.51 34.15
C ILE A 127 13.53 7.15 35.02
N PRO A 128 13.32 6.67 36.26
CA PRO A 128 12.34 7.27 37.12
C PRO A 128 12.74 8.72 37.32
N ASP A 129 11.75 9.60 37.39
CA ASP A 129 11.97 10.96 37.82
C ASP A 129 12.78 10.95 39.12
N PRO A 130 13.95 11.62 39.19
CA PRO A 130 14.79 11.56 40.38
C PRO A 130 14.18 12.31 41.58
N LEU A 131 13.12 13.10 41.35
CA LEU A 131 12.46 13.89 42.39
C LEU A 131 11.20 13.20 42.89
N ASP A 132 11.11 13.00 44.21
CA ASP A 132 9.85 12.65 44.84
C ASP A 132 8.87 13.85 44.82
N ARG A 133 7.56 13.62 44.99
CA ARG A 133 6.52 14.67 44.93
C ARG A 133 6.81 15.85 45.86
N GLN A 134 7.36 15.58 47.04
CA GLN A 134 7.69 16.63 48.00
C GLN A 134 8.93 17.42 47.59
N GLU A 135 9.95 16.75 47.04
CA GLU A 135 11.15 17.39 46.53
C GLU A 135 10.83 18.24 45.30
N ARG A 136 9.97 17.75 44.42
CA ARG A 136 9.42 18.48 43.27
C ARG A 136 8.73 19.77 43.72
N ARG A 137 7.85 19.70 44.72
CA ARG A 137 7.22 20.90 45.31
C ARG A 137 8.24 21.86 45.88
N ARG A 138 9.26 21.38 46.60
CA ARG A 138 10.32 22.24 47.14
C ARG A 138 11.11 22.93 46.03
N VAL A 139 11.47 22.20 44.97
CA VAL A 139 12.18 22.75 43.81
C VAL A 139 11.32 23.78 43.10
N GLU A 140 10.03 23.50 42.90
CA GLU A 140 9.07 24.45 42.30
C GLU A 140 8.97 25.74 43.13
N THR A 141 8.86 25.64 44.45
CA THR A 141 8.86 26.81 45.34
C THR A 141 10.16 27.63 45.25
N ILE A 142 11.32 26.96 45.21
CA ILE A 142 12.62 27.65 45.06
C ILE A 142 12.72 28.34 43.69
N LEU A 143 12.17 27.73 42.64
CA LEU A 143 12.15 28.32 41.30
C LEU A 143 11.20 29.53 41.21
N GLU A 144 10.04 29.47 41.87
CA GLU A 144 9.08 30.58 41.97
C GLU A 144 9.66 31.77 42.76
N GLU A 145 10.28 31.50 43.91
CA GLU A 145 10.96 32.52 44.74
C GLU A 145 12.11 33.20 43.98
N LYS A 146 12.86 32.43 43.18
CA LYS A 146 13.91 32.98 42.30
C LYS A 146 13.38 33.71 41.07
N ALA A 147 12.15 33.44 40.62
CA ALA A 147 11.53 34.18 39.53
C ALA A 147 11.05 35.57 39.99
N GLU A 148 10.64 35.70 41.26
CA GLU A 148 10.31 36.99 41.88
C GLU A 148 11.57 37.87 42.07
N GLY A 149 12.72 37.26 42.34
CA GLY A 149 14.02 37.90 42.29
C GLY A 149 14.66 37.82 40.90
N SER A 150 14.19 38.61 39.92
CA SER A 150 14.75 38.67 38.56
C SER A 150 16.29 38.78 38.55
N ILE A 151 16.98 37.66 38.29
CA ILE A 151 18.45 37.58 38.19
C ILE A 151 18.97 38.20 36.88
N PHE A 152 18.12 38.36 35.87
CA PHE A 152 18.51 38.95 34.58
C PHE A 152 18.03 40.40 34.49
N PRO A 153 18.95 41.38 34.33
CA PRO A 153 18.55 42.74 33.96
C PRO A 153 17.97 42.74 32.54
N ARG A 154 16.84 43.44 32.36
CA ARG A 154 16.24 43.69 31.04
C ARG A 154 17.04 44.72 30.26
#